data_AF-Q6PNI0-F1
#
_entry.id   AF-Q6PNI0-F1
#
_cell.length_a   1.000
_cell.length_b   1.000
_cell.length_c   1.000
_cell.angle_alpha   90.00
_cell.angle_beta   90.00
_cell.angle_gamma   90.00
#
_symmetry.space_group_name_H-M   'P 1'
#
loop_
_entity.id
_entity.type
_entity.pdbx_description
1 polymer ?
#
loop_
_entity_poly.entity_id
_entity_poly.type
_entity_poly.pdbx_seq_one_letter_code
_entity_poly.pdbx_strand_id
1 'polypeptide(L)'
;KFYNSKFLRRLCDMWDHRGSGICNFHGSTGDVIFIGTTTDQLEPTFFDLSHQFDMDLGGSGSNLRTPACCMGKARCEWSCLDTQAICYDLTMTYQDELHRPAFPYKFKFKISGCPNNCVAAIARSCTSIIGTWRDQIRIDQKAVQAYIGGEIAPNAGAFSDRDWGPFDIQKEVIDLCPSGCMWMDGNELKIDDRECTRCMHCINVMPSALRPGVDCGATILNGAKAPILEG
;
A
#
# COMPACT_ATOMS: atom_id res chain seq x y z
N LYS A 1 -1.87 -0.48 -8.92
CA LYS A 1 -1.76 -1.46 -10.03
C LYS A 1 -1.74 -0.67 -11.33
N PHE A 2 -0.75 -0.93 -12.18
CA PHE A 2 -0.50 -0.14 -13.38
C PHE A 2 -0.75 -1.01 -14.61
N TYR A 3 -1.40 -0.44 -15.62
CA TYR A 3 -1.76 -1.15 -16.84
C TYR A 3 -1.62 -0.23 -18.05
N ASN A 4 -1.32 -0.86 -19.18
CA ASN A 4 -1.46 -0.28 -20.50
C ASN A 4 -2.81 -0.72 -21.09
N SER A 5 -3.54 0.20 -21.74
CA SER A 5 -4.82 -0.12 -22.39
C SER A 5 -4.70 -1.19 -23.48
N LYS A 6 -3.60 -1.23 -24.24
CA LYS A 6 -3.31 -2.27 -25.24
C LYS A 6 -3.26 -3.66 -24.59
N PHE A 7 -2.67 -3.75 -23.40
CA PHE A 7 -2.60 -5.00 -22.66
C PHE A 7 -3.97 -5.45 -22.18
N LEU A 8 -4.73 -4.54 -21.54
CA LEU A 8 -6.07 -4.86 -21.03
C LEU A 8 -7.05 -5.25 -22.15
N ARG A 9 -7.01 -4.58 -23.30
CA ARG A 9 -7.87 -4.92 -24.45
C ARG A 9 -7.60 -6.34 -24.95
N ARG A 10 -6.33 -6.70 -25.15
CA ARG A 10 -5.96 -8.07 -25.53
C ARG A 10 -6.41 -9.10 -24.49
N LEU A 11 -6.32 -8.75 -23.21
CA LEU A 11 -6.73 -9.64 -22.12
C LEU A 11 -8.25 -9.87 -22.14
N CYS A 12 -9.03 -8.82 -22.42
CA CYS A 12 -10.47 -8.94 -22.65
C CYS A 12 -10.78 -9.80 -23.89
N ASP A 13 -10.11 -9.58 -25.02
CA ASP A 13 -10.32 -10.37 -26.24
C ASP A 13 -10.08 -11.88 -25.99
N MET A 14 -9.02 -12.21 -25.24
CA MET A 14 -8.73 -13.59 -24.83
C MET A 14 -9.85 -14.13 -23.93
N TRP A 15 -10.30 -13.37 -22.93
CA TRP A 15 -11.30 -13.86 -21.98
C TRP A 15 -12.71 -13.94 -22.57
N ASP A 16 -13.06 -13.09 -23.52
CA ASP A 16 -14.30 -13.20 -24.31
C ASP A 16 -14.30 -14.46 -25.18
N HIS A 17 -13.13 -14.89 -25.66
CA HIS A 17 -12.98 -16.12 -26.43
C HIS A 17 -12.93 -17.39 -25.56
N ARG A 18 -12.21 -17.34 -24.44
CA ARG A 18 -11.88 -18.50 -23.58
C ARG A 18 -12.84 -18.68 -22.40
N GLY A 19 -13.67 -17.71 -22.09
CA GLY A 19 -14.46 -17.68 -20.86
C GLY A 19 -15.78 -16.94 -21.02
N SER A 20 -16.28 -16.39 -19.91
CA SER A 20 -17.58 -15.72 -19.86
C SER A 20 -17.56 -14.25 -20.27
N GLY A 21 -16.38 -13.64 -20.45
CA GLY A 21 -16.20 -12.19 -20.54
C GLY A 21 -16.33 -11.43 -19.20
N ILE A 22 -16.70 -12.10 -18.10
CA ILE A 22 -16.87 -11.47 -16.78
C ILE A 22 -15.58 -11.56 -15.96
N CYS A 23 -15.19 -10.46 -15.32
CA CYS A 23 -14.01 -10.40 -14.47
C CYS A 23 -14.23 -9.59 -13.18
N ASN A 24 -13.43 -9.89 -12.14
CA ASN A 24 -13.19 -8.93 -11.05
C ASN A 24 -11.83 -8.26 -11.25
N PHE A 25 -11.83 -6.93 -11.26
CA PHE A 25 -10.65 -6.08 -11.27
C PHE A 25 -10.59 -5.29 -9.96
N HIS A 26 -10.07 -5.85 -8.87
CA HIS A 26 -9.28 -7.09 -8.71
C HIS A 26 -9.84 -7.95 -7.57
N GLY A 27 -9.33 -9.17 -7.45
CA GLY A 27 -9.46 -9.95 -6.23
C GLY A 27 -8.87 -9.23 -5.02
N SER A 28 -9.43 -9.50 -3.84
CA SER A 28 -8.99 -8.89 -2.58
C SER A 28 -7.51 -9.12 -2.25
N THR A 29 -6.93 -10.25 -2.68
CA THR A 29 -5.50 -10.52 -2.48
C THR A 29 -4.65 -9.67 -3.42
N GLY A 30 -4.98 -9.63 -4.71
CA GLY A 30 -4.28 -8.80 -5.70
C GLY A 30 -4.56 -9.19 -7.15
N ASP A 31 -5.01 -10.42 -7.39
CA ASP A 31 -5.13 -11.02 -8.72
C ASP A 31 -6.20 -10.37 -9.61
N VAL A 32 -5.99 -10.43 -10.93
CA VAL A 32 -7.11 -10.32 -11.88
C VAL A 32 -7.90 -11.62 -11.80
N ILE A 33 -9.23 -11.54 -11.71
CA ILE A 33 -10.08 -12.74 -11.62
C ILE A 33 -10.89 -12.88 -12.90
N PHE A 34 -10.67 -13.98 -13.60
CA PHE A 34 -11.49 -14.43 -14.72
C PHE A 34 -12.62 -15.32 -14.19
N ILE A 35 -13.87 -14.88 -14.33
CA ILE A 35 -15.02 -15.52 -13.67
C ILE A 35 -15.76 -16.41 -14.65
N GLY A 36 -15.61 -17.72 -14.51
CA GLY A 36 -16.41 -18.69 -15.24
C GLY A 36 -15.83 -19.06 -16.60
N THR A 37 -15.41 -20.31 -16.70
CA THR A 37 -15.08 -21.03 -17.94
C THR A 37 -15.32 -22.53 -17.69
N THR A 38 -15.08 -23.36 -18.70
CA THR A 38 -15.18 -24.83 -18.60
C THR A 38 -13.80 -25.46 -18.38
N THR A 39 -13.77 -26.69 -17.87
CA THR A 39 -12.52 -27.43 -17.60
C THR A 39 -11.61 -27.52 -18.82
N ASP A 40 -12.20 -27.77 -20.00
CA ASP A 40 -11.45 -27.93 -21.26
C ASP A 40 -10.79 -26.62 -21.73
N GLN A 41 -11.18 -25.46 -21.19
CA GLN A 41 -10.59 -24.16 -21.51
C GLN A 41 -9.46 -23.76 -20.55
N LEU A 42 -9.21 -24.49 -19.46
CA LEU A 42 -8.18 -24.11 -18.47
C LEU A 42 -6.77 -24.11 -19.08
N GLU A 43 -6.35 -25.23 -19.66
CA GLU A 43 -5.02 -25.35 -20.28
C GLU A 43 -4.84 -24.43 -21.50
N PRO A 44 -5.81 -24.30 -22.43
CA PRO A 44 -5.70 -23.33 -23.51
C PRO A 44 -5.63 -21.87 -23.04
N THR A 45 -6.34 -21.52 -21.98
CA THR A 45 -6.24 -20.17 -21.38
C THR A 45 -4.86 -19.96 -20.78
N PHE A 46 -4.33 -20.93 -20.05
CA PHE A 46 -2.99 -20.84 -19.47
C PHE A 46 -1.90 -20.78 -20.54
N PHE A 47 -2.05 -21.53 -21.63
CA PHE A 47 -1.17 -21.45 -22.78
C PHE A 47 -1.15 -20.04 -23.39
N ASP A 48 -2.31 -19.43 -23.61
CA ASP A 48 -2.37 -18.06 -24.11
C ASP A 48 -1.71 -17.08 -23.14
N LEU A 49 -2.05 -17.14 -21.85
CA LEU A 49 -1.45 -16.28 -20.82
C LEU A 49 0.08 -16.34 -20.83
N SER A 50 0.64 -17.55 -20.80
CA SER A 50 2.09 -17.76 -20.77
C SER A 50 2.78 -17.38 -22.09
N HIS A 51 2.26 -17.83 -23.24
CA HIS A 51 2.96 -17.70 -24.52
C HIS A 51 2.65 -16.39 -25.27
N GLN A 52 1.49 -15.77 -25.02
CA GLN A 52 1.05 -14.56 -25.73
C GLN A 52 1.04 -13.30 -24.86
N PHE A 53 0.90 -13.44 -23.54
CA PHE A 53 0.81 -12.32 -22.60
C PHE A 53 2.01 -12.18 -21.67
N ASP A 54 2.88 -13.18 -21.58
CA ASP A 54 3.95 -13.25 -20.58
C ASP A 54 3.38 -13.06 -19.16
N MET A 55 2.25 -13.74 -18.91
CA MET A 55 1.55 -13.76 -17.63
C MET A 55 1.48 -15.17 -17.08
N ASP A 56 1.59 -15.27 -15.77
CA ASP A 56 1.34 -16.49 -15.02
C ASP A 56 0.02 -16.42 -14.23
N LEU A 57 -0.37 -17.54 -13.64
CA LEU A 57 -1.49 -17.67 -12.72
C LEU A 57 -1.14 -17.09 -11.33
N GLY A 58 -2.17 -16.70 -10.61
CA GLY A 58 -2.06 -16.38 -9.18
C GLY A 58 -2.04 -17.62 -8.28
N GLY A 59 -1.79 -17.42 -6.99
CA GLY A 59 -1.72 -18.51 -6.00
C GLY A 59 -3.05 -18.85 -5.33
N SER A 60 -3.37 -20.14 -5.19
CA SER A 60 -4.51 -20.64 -4.40
C SER A 60 -4.20 -21.99 -3.73
N GLY A 61 -4.82 -22.30 -2.58
CA GLY A 61 -4.51 -23.51 -1.79
C GLY A 61 -3.64 -23.25 -0.55
N SER A 62 -2.92 -24.28 -0.09
CA SER A 62 -2.01 -24.24 1.07
C SER A 62 -0.57 -23.91 0.63
N ASN A 63 -0.41 -22.68 0.14
CA ASN A 63 0.79 -22.14 -0.50
C ASN A 63 0.97 -20.65 -0.16
N LEU A 64 2.05 -20.07 -0.68
CA LEU A 64 2.13 -18.62 -0.85
C LEU A 64 1.02 -18.15 -1.80
N ARG A 65 0.29 -17.11 -1.41
CA ARG A 65 -0.64 -16.40 -2.29
C ARG A 65 0.04 -15.19 -2.89
N THR A 66 -0.50 -14.72 -4.00
CA THR A 66 -0.06 -13.53 -4.73
C THR A 66 0.27 -12.36 -3.80
N PRO A 67 1.55 -11.96 -3.71
CA PRO A 67 1.94 -10.77 -2.99
C PRO A 67 1.28 -9.51 -3.56
N ALA A 68 1.03 -8.52 -2.71
CA ALA A 68 0.50 -7.24 -3.15
C ALA A 68 1.12 -6.07 -2.38
N CYS A 69 1.24 -4.93 -3.04
CA CYS A 69 1.79 -3.71 -2.45
C CYS A 69 0.93 -2.48 -2.70
N CYS A 70 1.16 -1.43 -1.92
CA CYS A 70 0.67 -0.10 -2.29
C CYS A 70 1.46 0.47 -3.47
N MET A 71 1.02 1.60 -4.01
CA MET A 71 1.68 2.29 -5.11
C MET A 71 3.13 2.73 -4.82
N GLY A 72 3.50 2.86 -3.55
CA GLY A 72 4.86 3.20 -3.11
C GLY A 72 5.44 4.43 -3.82
N LYS A 73 6.74 4.38 -4.08
CA LYS A 73 7.52 5.46 -4.69
C LYS A 73 7.09 5.86 -6.10
N ALA A 74 6.25 5.07 -6.78
CA ALA A 74 5.81 5.44 -8.13
C ALA A 74 5.00 6.75 -8.16
N ARG A 75 4.24 7.05 -7.10
CA ARG A 75 3.44 8.29 -7.01
C ARG A 75 3.02 8.63 -5.56
N CYS A 76 3.84 8.32 -4.57
CA CYS A 76 3.62 8.71 -3.18
C CYS A 76 4.94 9.17 -2.55
N GLU A 77 4.94 10.40 -2.09
CA GLU A 77 6.05 11.12 -1.46
C GLU A 77 6.35 10.63 -0.04
N TRP A 78 5.44 9.88 0.57
CA TRP A 78 5.61 9.29 1.92
C TRP A 78 6.31 7.93 1.91
N SER A 79 6.52 7.32 0.73
CA SER A 79 6.98 5.93 0.66
C SER A 79 8.44 5.77 1.04
N CYS A 80 8.69 5.08 2.15
CA CYS A 80 10.03 4.76 2.63
C CYS A 80 10.69 3.62 1.85
N LEU A 81 9.87 2.78 1.19
CA LEU A 81 10.30 1.59 0.45
C LEU A 81 9.98 1.71 -1.04
N ASP A 82 10.78 1.06 -1.89
CA ASP A 82 10.31 0.66 -3.22
C ASP A 82 9.42 -0.58 -3.08
N THR A 83 8.15 -0.34 -2.78
CA THR A 83 7.20 -1.42 -2.47
C THR A 83 6.92 -2.32 -3.67
N GLN A 84 7.01 -1.79 -4.89
CA GLN A 84 6.75 -2.55 -6.11
C GLN A 84 7.92 -3.46 -6.44
N ALA A 85 9.17 -2.97 -6.32
CA ALA A 85 10.34 -3.79 -6.50
C ALA A 85 10.37 -4.97 -5.50
N ILE A 86 10.13 -4.70 -4.20
CA ILE A 86 10.06 -5.76 -3.18
C ILE A 86 8.94 -6.76 -3.48
N CYS A 87 7.76 -6.26 -3.87
CA CYS A 87 6.62 -7.12 -4.19
C CYS A 87 6.94 -8.04 -5.38
N TYR A 88 7.54 -7.50 -6.44
CA TYR A 88 7.92 -8.26 -7.62
C TYR A 88 9.01 -9.28 -7.31
N ASP A 89 10.08 -8.86 -6.65
CA ASP A 89 11.21 -9.71 -6.29
C ASP A 89 10.79 -10.91 -5.43
N LEU A 90 9.98 -10.68 -4.38
CA LEU A 90 9.44 -11.78 -3.57
C LEU A 90 8.50 -12.69 -4.37
N THR A 91 7.72 -12.13 -5.31
CA THR A 91 6.83 -12.93 -6.16
C THR A 91 7.64 -13.85 -7.08
N MET A 92 8.73 -13.34 -7.66
CA MET A 92 9.58 -14.11 -8.56
C MET A 92 10.47 -15.11 -7.82
N THR A 93 10.98 -14.73 -6.64
CA THR A 93 11.84 -15.59 -5.81
C THR A 93 11.10 -16.84 -5.34
N TYR A 94 9.83 -16.70 -4.94
CA TYR A 94 9.03 -17.77 -4.34
C TYR A 94 7.94 -18.30 -5.29
N GLN A 95 8.25 -18.40 -6.58
CA GLN A 95 7.32 -18.94 -7.58
C GLN A 95 6.93 -20.38 -7.28
N ASP A 96 7.88 -21.22 -6.85
CA ASP A 96 7.59 -22.62 -6.52
C ASP A 96 6.58 -22.71 -5.37
N GLU A 97 6.84 -21.99 -4.28
CA GLU A 97 5.95 -21.95 -3.11
C GLU A 97 4.61 -21.29 -3.39
N LEU A 98 4.49 -20.50 -4.47
CA LEU A 98 3.22 -19.92 -4.94
C LEU A 98 2.43 -20.92 -5.78
N HIS A 99 3.07 -21.63 -6.71
CA HIS A 99 2.38 -22.53 -7.64
C HIS A 99 2.17 -23.94 -7.09
N ARG A 100 3.01 -24.41 -6.15
CA ARG A 100 3.00 -25.79 -5.65
C ARG A 100 2.75 -25.80 -4.13
N PRO A 101 1.53 -26.14 -3.68
CA PRO A 101 1.19 -26.20 -2.26
C PRO A 101 2.10 -27.11 -1.44
N ALA A 102 2.99 -26.49 -0.66
CA ALA A 102 3.95 -27.16 0.23
C ALA A 102 3.81 -26.74 1.70
N PHE A 103 2.88 -25.84 2.03
CA PHE A 103 2.72 -25.31 3.38
C PHE A 103 1.56 -25.99 4.12
N PRO A 104 1.55 -25.95 5.47
CA PRO A 104 0.40 -26.43 6.24
C PRO A 104 -0.91 -25.68 5.91
N TYR A 105 -0.81 -24.39 5.57
CA TYR A 105 -1.95 -23.57 5.16
C TYR A 105 -1.52 -22.36 4.33
N LYS A 106 -2.47 -21.51 3.92
CA LYS A 106 -2.21 -20.32 3.11
C LYS A 106 -1.27 -19.32 3.80
N PHE A 107 -0.32 -18.78 3.03
CA PHE A 107 0.62 -17.75 3.44
C PHE A 107 0.51 -16.52 2.54
N LYS A 108 0.72 -15.30 3.05
CA LYS A 108 0.57 -14.06 2.28
C LYS A 108 1.64 -13.02 2.65
N PHE A 109 2.25 -12.41 1.64
CA PHE A 109 3.02 -11.18 1.78
C PHE A 109 2.19 -9.95 1.39
N LYS A 110 2.28 -8.87 2.16
CA LYS A 110 1.87 -7.54 1.71
C LYS A 110 2.83 -6.44 2.14
N ILE A 111 3.03 -5.47 1.25
CA ILE A 111 4.04 -4.42 1.41
C ILE A 111 3.40 -3.03 1.37
N SER A 112 3.53 -2.29 2.45
CA SER A 112 3.08 -0.90 2.59
C SER A 112 4.28 0.03 2.68
N GLY A 113 4.25 1.13 1.94
CA GLY A 113 5.38 2.07 1.88
C GLY A 113 5.57 2.92 3.13
N CYS A 114 4.53 3.06 3.95
CA CYS A 114 4.53 3.80 5.21
C CYS A 114 3.41 3.29 6.15
N PRO A 115 3.33 3.77 7.40
CA PRO A 115 2.32 3.35 8.38
C PRO A 115 0.85 3.67 8.02
N ASN A 116 0.58 4.55 7.04
CA ASN A 116 -0.79 4.73 6.51
C ASN A 116 -1.33 3.44 5.87
N ASN A 117 -0.44 2.50 5.52
CA ASN A 117 -0.78 1.11 5.25
C ASN A 117 -1.85 0.91 4.17
N CYS A 118 -1.74 1.58 3.03
CA CYS A 118 -2.78 1.64 2.00
C CYS A 118 -3.16 0.28 1.35
N VAL A 119 -2.33 -0.77 1.48
CA VAL A 119 -2.69 -2.14 1.03
C VAL A 119 -3.25 -3.02 2.17
N ALA A 120 -3.39 -2.43 3.36
CA ALA A 120 -3.84 -3.07 4.59
C ALA A 120 -3.01 -4.32 4.93
N ALA A 121 -1.68 -4.21 4.84
CA ALA A 121 -0.75 -5.30 5.05
C ALA A 121 -0.89 -5.91 6.45
N ILE A 122 -0.89 -5.07 7.49
CA ILE A 122 -0.99 -5.50 8.90
C ILE A 122 -2.25 -6.34 9.22
N ALA A 123 -3.31 -6.24 8.42
CA ALA A 123 -4.58 -6.91 8.68
C ALA A 123 -4.83 -8.10 7.74
N ARG A 124 -4.18 -8.13 6.56
CA ARG A 124 -4.57 -9.01 5.45
C ARG A 124 -3.40 -9.81 4.87
N SER A 125 -2.31 -9.96 5.63
CA SER A 125 -1.15 -10.75 5.24
C SER A 125 -0.52 -11.49 6.43
N CYS A 126 0.04 -12.67 6.17
CA CYS A 126 0.74 -13.45 7.18
C CYS A 126 2.04 -12.76 7.59
N THR A 127 2.72 -12.13 6.63
CA THR A 127 3.87 -11.27 6.83
C THR A 127 3.62 -9.93 6.17
N SER A 128 3.54 -8.89 7.01
CA SER A 128 3.40 -7.51 6.60
C SER A 128 4.75 -6.80 6.65
N ILE A 129 5.10 -6.10 5.58
CA ILE A 129 6.32 -5.29 5.47
C ILE A 129 5.86 -3.83 5.38
N ILE A 130 6.12 -3.03 6.40
CA ILE A 130 5.61 -1.65 6.50
C ILE A 130 6.79 -0.69 6.62
N GLY A 131 6.95 0.18 5.62
CA GLY A 131 8.01 1.16 5.57
C GLY A 131 7.98 2.14 6.74
N THR A 132 9.15 2.55 7.20
CA THR A 132 9.35 3.58 8.22
C THR A 132 10.73 4.22 8.04
N TRP A 133 11.08 5.15 8.91
CA TRP A 133 12.40 5.78 8.99
C TRP A 133 12.89 5.78 10.44
N ARG A 134 14.19 5.97 10.68
CA ARG A 134 14.74 6.03 12.05
C ARG A 134 15.43 7.35 12.41
N ASP A 135 15.63 8.21 11.44
CA ASP A 135 16.14 9.57 11.62
C ASP A 135 14.99 10.58 11.83
N GLN A 136 15.28 11.87 11.67
CA GLN A 136 14.36 12.96 12.01
C GLN A 136 13.32 13.21 10.91
N ILE A 137 12.11 13.64 11.30
CA ILE A 137 11.15 14.22 10.36
C ILE A 137 11.77 15.47 9.75
N ARG A 138 11.65 15.60 8.43
CA ARG A 138 12.12 16.79 7.70
C ARG A 138 11.04 17.86 7.76
N ILE A 139 11.42 19.06 8.20
CA ILE A 139 10.52 20.20 8.41
C ILE A 139 10.94 21.38 7.52
N ASP A 140 10.02 21.86 6.68
CA ASP A 140 10.13 23.15 6.01
C ASP A 140 9.31 24.20 6.79
N GLN A 141 10.01 25.02 7.59
CA GLN A 141 9.38 26.04 8.43
C GLN A 141 8.63 27.11 7.61
N LYS A 142 9.03 27.38 6.36
CA LYS A 142 8.29 28.33 5.51
C LYS A 142 6.93 27.75 5.14
N ALA A 143 6.90 26.48 4.77
CA ALA A 143 5.64 25.79 4.49
C ALA A 143 4.78 25.65 5.75
N VAL A 144 5.37 25.41 6.94
CA VAL A 144 4.64 25.45 8.23
C VAL A 144 3.90 26.78 8.40
N GLN A 145 4.60 27.90 8.18
CA GLN A 145 3.99 29.22 8.29
C GLN A 145 2.92 29.46 7.21
N ALA A 146 3.11 28.94 5.99
CA ALA A 146 2.09 29.01 4.95
C ALA A 146 0.81 28.22 5.30
N TYR A 147 0.91 27.09 6.02
CA TYR A 147 -0.26 26.41 6.58
C TYR A 147 -0.96 27.27 7.65
N ILE A 148 -0.21 27.80 8.62
CA ILE A 148 -0.75 28.65 9.70
C ILE A 148 -1.40 29.93 9.13
N GLY A 149 -0.83 30.49 8.07
CA GLY A 149 -1.37 31.65 7.36
C GLY A 149 -2.55 31.35 6.44
N GLY A 150 -2.92 30.07 6.26
CA GLY A 150 -4.05 29.64 5.43
C GLY A 150 -3.77 29.63 3.91
N GLU A 151 -2.51 29.78 3.49
CA GLU A 151 -2.10 29.71 2.07
C GLU A 151 -2.16 28.28 1.54
N ILE A 152 -1.92 27.29 2.40
CA ILE A 152 -1.96 25.86 2.06
C ILE A 152 -3.06 25.19 2.87
N ALA A 153 -3.96 24.48 2.18
CA ALA A 153 -5.02 23.71 2.84
C ALA A 153 -4.45 22.49 3.59
N PRO A 154 -4.86 22.25 4.86
CA PRO A 154 -4.45 21.07 5.60
C PRO A 154 -4.93 19.78 4.92
N ASN A 155 -4.20 18.69 5.16
CA ASN A 155 -4.45 17.36 4.62
C ASN A 155 -4.63 17.34 3.09
N ALA A 156 -3.89 18.21 2.38
CA ALA A 156 -4.00 18.43 0.94
C ALA A 156 -5.44 18.71 0.47
N GLY A 157 -6.28 19.32 1.31
CA GLY A 157 -7.68 19.62 1.00
C GLY A 157 -8.65 18.45 1.17
N ALA A 158 -8.26 17.36 1.84
CA ALA A 158 -9.11 16.18 2.02
C ALA A 158 -10.46 16.46 2.73
N PHE A 159 -10.57 17.58 3.44
CA PHE A 159 -11.77 18.00 4.19
C PHE A 159 -12.39 19.29 3.63
N SER A 160 -12.24 19.57 2.34
CA SER A 160 -12.83 20.76 1.69
C SER A 160 -14.35 20.64 1.45
N ASP A 161 -14.97 19.55 1.90
CA ASP A 161 -16.41 19.25 1.73
C ASP A 161 -17.30 19.97 2.76
N ARG A 162 -16.70 20.53 3.81
CA ARG A 162 -17.37 21.28 4.87
C ARG A 162 -16.48 22.41 5.38
N ASP A 163 -17.11 23.46 5.91
CA ASP A 163 -16.41 24.48 6.70
C ASP A 163 -16.06 23.95 8.10
N TRP A 164 -14.76 23.72 8.33
CA TRP A 164 -14.18 23.32 9.61
C TRP A 164 -13.55 24.49 10.37
N GLY A 165 -13.62 25.71 9.82
CA GLY A 165 -12.87 26.87 10.28
C GLY A 165 -11.46 26.95 9.68
N PRO A 166 -10.71 28.02 10.00
CA PRO A 166 -9.31 28.14 9.61
C PRO A 166 -8.45 27.09 10.32
N PHE A 167 -7.37 26.67 9.65
CA PHE A 167 -6.42 25.72 10.20
C PHE A 167 -5.85 26.20 11.54
N ASP A 168 -5.89 25.33 12.54
CA ASP A 168 -5.31 25.55 13.86
C ASP A 168 -4.26 24.46 14.15
N ILE A 169 -2.97 24.81 14.01
CA ILE A 169 -1.87 23.85 14.20
C ILE A 169 -1.85 23.25 15.60
N GLN A 170 -2.30 23.97 16.62
CA GLN A 170 -2.37 23.45 17.97
C GLN A 170 -3.41 22.34 18.04
N LYS A 171 -4.64 22.61 17.59
CA LYS A 171 -5.75 21.65 17.68
C LYS A 171 -5.65 20.49 16.70
N GLU A 172 -5.11 20.72 15.50
CA GLU A 172 -5.18 19.75 14.40
C GLU A 172 -3.89 18.93 14.23
N VAL A 173 -2.78 19.37 14.84
CA VAL A 173 -1.49 18.67 14.74
C VAL A 173 -0.90 18.36 16.11
N ILE A 174 -0.68 19.39 16.94
CA ILE A 174 0.09 19.24 18.18
C ILE A 174 -0.71 18.46 19.23
N ASP A 175 -1.94 18.86 19.53
CA ASP A 175 -2.82 18.22 20.52
C ASP A 175 -3.24 16.80 20.10
N LEU A 176 -3.10 16.47 18.81
CA LEU A 176 -3.42 15.16 18.24
C LEU A 176 -2.18 14.27 18.07
N CYS A 177 -0.96 14.78 18.35
CA CYS A 177 0.24 13.96 18.32
C CYS A 177 0.16 12.91 19.45
N PRO A 178 0.16 11.59 19.15
CA PRO A 178 -0.14 10.57 20.14
C PRO A 178 0.90 10.45 21.26
N SER A 179 2.14 10.91 21.03
CA SER A 179 3.18 10.96 22.07
C SER A 179 3.42 12.35 22.65
N GLY A 180 2.69 13.37 22.20
CA GLY A 180 2.87 14.76 22.67
C GLY A 180 4.27 15.33 22.39
N CYS A 181 5.01 14.78 21.43
CA CYS A 181 6.40 15.15 21.15
C CYS A 181 6.59 16.41 20.28
N MET A 182 5.53 17.19 20.05
CA MET A 182 5.56 18.36 19.15
C MET A 182 5.19 19.63 19.92
N TRP A 183 5.81 20.76 19.57
CA TRP A 183 5.45 22.08 20.11
C TRP A 183 5.87 23.20 19.16
N MET A 184 5.30 24.39 19.36
CA MET A 184 5.78 25.62 18.73
C MET A 184 6.79 26.32 19.64
N ASP A 185 7.96 26.66 19.10
CA ASP A 185 8.94 27.54 19.73
C ASP A 185 8.96 28.86 18.94
N GLY A 186 8.19 29.84 19.42
CA GLY A 186 7.87 31.04 18.65
C GLY A 186 7.16 30.68 17.33
N ASN A 187 7.83 30.96 16.21
CA ASN A 187 7.30 30.67 14.86
C ASN A 187 7.88 29.37 14.26
N GLU A 188 8.61 28.56 15.01
CA GLU A 188 9.17 27.31 14.52
C GLU A 188 8.44 26.10 15.12
N LEU A 189 8.02 25.17 14.27
CA LEU A 189 7.53 23.87 14.71
C LEU A 189 8.73 23.00 15.11
N LYS A 190 8.70 22.43 16.32
CA LYS A 190 9.70 21.49 16.84
C LYS A 190 9.08 20.12 17.05
N ILE A 191 9.90 19.09 16.86
CA ILE A 191 9.54 17.68 17.08
C ILE A 191 10.68 17.04 17.85
N ASP A 192 10.39 16.38 18.96
CA ASP A 192 11.30 15.44 19.59
C ASP A 192 11.16 14.07 18.90
N ASP A 193 11.95 13.87 17.84
CA ASP A 193 11.91 12.63 17.05
C ASP A 193 12.23 11.37 17.86
N ARG A 194 12.92 11.50 19.01
CA ARG A 194 13.20 10.36 19.90
C ARG A 194 11.92 9.78 20.49
N GLU A 195 10.95 10.65 20.81
CA GLU A 195 9.65 10.28 21.36
C GLU A 195 8.58 10.12 20.26
N CYS A 196 8.93 10.34 18.99
CA CYS A 196 8.03 10.15 17.86
C CYS A 196 7.82 8.66 17.55
N THR A 197 6.56 8.24 17.52
CA THR A 197 6.16 6.86 17.15
C THR A 197 5.92 6.70 15.65
N ARG A 198 6.16 7.75 14.84
CA ARG A 198 6.04 7.76 13.37
C ARG A 198 4.64 7.36 12.89
N CYS A 199 3.61 7.85 13.57
CA CYS A 199 2.20 7.55 13.29
C CYS A 199 1.65 8.14 11.97
N MET A 200 2.45 8.95 11.26
CA MET A 200 2.10 9.70 10.04
C MET A 200 1.15 10.89 10.21
N HIS A 201 0.48 11.10 11.35
CA HIS A 201 -0.56 12.13 11.51
C HIS A 201 -0.11 13.53 11.04
N CYS A 202 0.97 14.06 11.60
CA CYS A 202 1.46 15.40 11.24
C CYS A 202 1.88 15.51 9.77
N ILE A 203 2.53 14.48 9.21
CA ILE A 203 2.90 14.41 7.79
C ILE A 203 1.65 14.37 6.90
N ASN A 204 0.60 13.64 7.31
CA ASN A 204 -0.65 13.57 6.58
C ASN A 204 -1.37 14.93 6.57
N VAL A 205 -1.37 15.65 7.69
CA VAL A 205 -1.99 16.98 7.80
C VAL A 205 -1.18 18.05 7.05
N MET A 206 0.15 17.97 7.07
CA MET A 206 1.02 18.99 6.47
C MET A 206 2.03 18.42 5.46
N PRO A 207 1.60 17.74 4.39
CA PRO A 207 2.50 17.01 3.48
C PRO A 207 3.46 17.91 2.68
N SER A 208 3.11 19.19 2.51
CA SER A 208 4.00 20.18 1.88
C SER A 208 5.13 20.66 2.80
N ALA A 209 4.96 20.52 4.12
CA ALA A 209 5.92 21.00 5.12
C ALA A 209 6.70 19.87 5.81
N LEU A 210 6.05 18.73 6.04
CA LEU A 210 6.60 17.62 6.80
C LEU A 210 6.80 16.40 5.91
N ARG A 211 7.96 15.76 6.00
CA ARG A 211 8.26 14.53 5.26
C ARG A 211 8.91 13.47 6.16
N PRO A 212 8.74 12.17 5.84
CA PRO A 212 9.55 11.11 6.44
C PRO A 212 11.04 11.44 6.40
N GLY A 213 11.81 10.92 7.34
CA GLY A 213 13.28 10.96 7.31
C GLY A 213 13.87 10.27 6.09
N VAL A 214 15.19 10.29 5.97
CA VAL A 214 15.93 9.72 4.84
C VAL A 214 16.56 8.36 5.16
N ASP A 215 16.74 8.03 6.43
CA ASP A 215 17.22 6.72 6.89
C ASP A 215 16.04 5.74 6.97
N CYS A 216 15.60 5.34 5.78
CA CYS A 216 14.41 4.53 5.55
C CYS A 216 14.69 3.03 5.70
N GLY A 217 13.70 2.31 6.23
CA GLY A 217 13.68 0.87 6.35
C GLY A 217 12.25 0.35 6.47
N ALA A 218 12.08 -0.83 7.08
CA ALA A 218 10.78 -1.44 7.28
C ALA A 218 10.64 -2.08 8.66
N THR A 219 9.41 -2.14 9.14
CA THR A 219 8.99 -3.01 10.24
C THR A 219 8.29 -4.23 9.64
N ILE A 220 8.65 -5.42 10.13
CA ILE A 220 8.01 -6.69 9.76
C ILE A 220 7.08 -7.13 10.89
N LEU A 221 5.79 -7.30 10.58
CA LEU A 221 4.80 -7.80 11.54
C LEU A 221 4.12 -9.06 11.00
N ASN A 222 4.00 -10.09 11.84
CA ASN A 222 3.55 -11.42 11.44
C ASN A 222 2.25 -11.84 12.14
N GLY A 223 1.49 -12.71 11.48
CA GLY A 223 0.39 -13.46 12.11
C GLY A 223 -1.02 -12.94 11.85
N ALA A 224 -1.20 -11.89 11.04
CA ALA A 224 -2.53 -11.38 10.75
C ALA A 224 -3.38 -12.40 9.98
N LYS A 225 -4.60 -12.64 10.47
CA LYS A 225 -5.55 -13.61 9.92
C LYS A 225 -6.98 -13.20 10.26
N ALA A 226 -7.92 -13.64 9.43
CA ALA A 226 -9.33 -13.56 9.77
C ALA A 226 -9.69 -14.55 10.90
N PRO A 227 -10.80 -14.31 11.61
CA PRO A 227 -11.53 -15.38 12.28
C PRO A 227 -11.87 -16.51 11.30
N ILE A 228 -11.87 -17.76 11.78
CA ILE A 228 -12.40 -18.88 11.02
C ILE A 228 -13.88 -18.95 11.40
N LEU A 229 -14.75 -18.72 10.42
CA LEU A 229 -16.20 -18.82 10.59
C LEU A 229 -16.58 -20.27 10.24
N GLU A 230 -16.71 -21.09 11.29
CA GLU A 230 -17.04 -22.54 11.25
C GLU A 230 -15.98 -23.42 10.57
N GLY A 231 -15.65 -24.54 11.21
CA GLY A 231 -14.67 -25.54 10.76
C GLY A 231 -15.17 -26.94 11.03
#